data_AF-A0AAD1UJY6-F1
#
_entry.id   AF-A0AAD1UJY6-F1
#
_cell.length_a   1.000
_cell.length_b   1.000
_cell.length_c   1.000
_cell.angle_alpha   90.00
_cell.angle_beta   90.00
_cell.angle_gamma   90.00
#
_symmetry.space_group_name_H-M   'P 1'
#
loop_
_entity.id
_entity.type
_entity.pdbx_description
1 polymer ?
#
loop_
_entity_poly.entity_id
_entity_poly.type
_entity_poly.pdbx_seq_one_letter_code
_entity_poly.pdbx_strand_id
1 'polypeptide(L)'
;MKGWQRRFVVLSDSRLRYYKKLNDPRPVGIINLSLVDATLEISDKKKLRFGICVKGCKRIFRFKARTQEERNQWCSAFIKSIERNESIEKDSYLLQESRFWKNCDRVNEVTFLNEADSGDILLFTGKTVISGITRKITNSHYDHVAMVLTFLEDDEIYFLESTASGVHVTTWTELKTYVDELYSKVVWRKLYCERDDDFCEVLGTFINAVDNMGYKISISKLLRRRSLMPRESEVLDQNRIVDKNRTFFCSELIAKAYKTLGLLISTRSCTTIYPKHFSSKKNLELTNASLGEELRITF
;
A
#
# COMPACT_ATOMS: atom_id res chain seq x y z
N MET A 1 17.96 23.11 -21.72
CA MET A 1 18.49 22.09 -20.80
C MET A 1 18.18 22.50 -19.37
N LYS A 2 17.63 21.60 -18.52
CA LYS A 2 17.56 21.88 -17.07
C LYS A 2 18.95 21.59 -16.49
N GLY A 3 19.61 22.62 -15.94
CA GLY A 3 20.90 22.51 -15.27
C GLY A 3 20.84 21.70 -13.97
N TRP A 4 21.95 21.65 -13.22
CA TRP A 4 22.01 20.98 -11.92
C TRP A 4 20.98 21.57 -10.96
N GLN A 5 20.27 20.69 -10.24
CA GLN A 5 19.22 21.10 -9.30
C GLN A 5 19.59 20.62 -7.90
N ARG A 6 19.55 21.52 -6.91
CA ARG A 6 19.69 21.13 -5.50
C ARG A 6 18.46 20.32 -5.08
N ARG A 7 18.69 19.15 -4.49
CA ARG A 7 17.66 18.24 -3.96
C ARG A 7 18.11 17.74 -2.61
N PHE A 8 17.14 17.46 -1.75
CA PHE A 8 17.40 16.66 -0.56
C PHE A 8 17.27 15.18 -0.95
N VAL A 9 18.27 14.36 -0.64
CA VAL A 9 18.36 12.97 -1.10
C VAL A 9 18.48 12.09 0.13
N VAL A 10 17.70 11.01 0.14
CA VAL A 10 17.64 10.02 1.22
C VAL A 10 17.79 8.64 0.59
N LEU A 11 18.65 7.82 1.16
CA LEU A 11 18.74 6.39 0.87
C LEU A 11 18.43 5.63 2.16
N SER A 12 17.29 4.96 2.20
CA SER A 12 16.86 4.12 3.34
C SER A 12 16.05 2.94 2.81
N ASP A 13 16.15 1.78 3.43
CA ASP A 13 15.33 0.59 3.11
C ASP A 13 15.33 0.23 1.62
N SER A 14 16.52 0.22 1.02
CA SER A 14 16.75 0.00 -0.42
C SER A 14 16.08 1.04 -1.34
N ARG A 15 15.56 2.15 -0.80
CA ARG A 15 14.86 3.18 -1.57
C ARG A 15 15.66 4.47 -1.61
N LEU A 16 16.00 4.88 -2.82
CA LEU A 16 16.55 6.19 -3.11
C LEU A 16 15.40 7.18 -3.35
N ARG A 17 15.17 8.09 -2.40
CA ARG A 17 14.17 9.16 -2.49
C ARG A 17 14.86 10.51 -2.67
N TYR A 18 14.27 11.40 -3.47
CA TYR A 18 14.77 12.77 -3.58
C TYR A 18 13.65 13.80 -3.62
N TYR A 19 13.82 14.90 -2.89
CA TYR A 19 12.80 15.92 -2.58
C TYR A 19 13.23 17.31 -3.08
N LYS A 20 12.29 18.24 -3.28
CA LYS A 20 12.68 19.63 -3.63
C LYS A 20 13.25 20.32 -2.39
N LYS A 21 12.65 20.09 -1.22
CA LYS A 21 13.05 20.63 0.09
C LYS A 21 13.14 19.52 1.14
N LEU A 22 13.78 19.82 2.28
CA LEU A 22 13.99 18.88 3.39
C LEU A 22 12.67 18.34 3.97
N ASN A 23 11.66 19.21 4.13
CA ASN A 23 10.39 18.89 4.78
C ASN A 23 9.25 18.67 3.77
N ASP A 24 9.57 18.42 2.48
CA ASP A 24 8.51 18.10 1.53
C ASP A 24 7.93 16.73 1.89
N PRO A 25 6.61 16.59 2.07
CA PRO A 25 6.00 15.33 2.50
C PRO A 25 6.03 14.25 1.41
N ARG A 26 6.40 14.63 0.17
CA ARG A 26 6.42 13.70 -0.97
C ARG A 26 7.70 13.87 -1.79
N PRO A 27 8.35 12.75 -2.14
CA PRO A 27 9.52 12.80 -3.00
C PRO A 27 9.13 13.19 -4.42
N VAL A 28 10.06 13.88 -5.08
CA VAL A 28 10.02 14.17 -6.50
C VAL A 28 10.25 12.90 -7.31
N GLY A 29 10.99 11.94 -6.78
CA GLY A 29 11.10 10.60 -7.34
C GLY A 29 11.68 9.61 -6.34
N ILE A 30 11.40 8.34 -6.61
CA ILE A 30 11.74 7.19 -5.78
C ILE A 30 12.31 6.12 -6.70
N ILE A 31 13.42 5.50 -6.32
CA ILE A 31 13.97 4.34 -6.99
C ILE A 31 14.11 3.26 -5.93
N ASN A 32 13.31 2.21 -6.03
CA ASN A 32 13.46 1.04 -5.16
C ASN A 32 14.51 0.09 -5.77
N LEU A 33 15.70 0.07 -5.17
CA LEU A 33 16.85 -0.72 -5.59
C LEU A 33 16.63 -2.23 -5.37
N SER A 34 15.64 -2.64 -4.58
CA SER A 34 15.26 -4.05 -4.51
C SER A 34 14.58 -4.52 -5.80
N LEU A 35 13.85 -3.63 -6.47
CA LEU A 35 13.05 -3.95 -7.66
C LEU A 35 13.77 -3.75 -8.99
N VAL A 36 14.91 -3.04 -9.00
CA VAL A 36 15.64 -2.73 -10.24
C VAL A 36 17.07 -3.25 -10.22
N ASP A 37 17.59 -3.57 -11.39
CA ASP A 37 19.01 -3.83 -11.62
C ASP A 37 19.73 -2.49 -11.80
N ALA A 38 20.48 -2.08 -10.77
CA ALA A 38 21.15 -0.79 -10.71
C ALA A 38 22.65 -0.94 -10.51
N THR A 39 23.43 -0.12 -11.21
CA THR A 39 24.88 -0.03 -11.08
C THR A 39 25.30 1.40 -10.75
N LEU A 40 26.45 1.53 -10.07
CA LEU A 40 27.02 2.82 -9.70
C LEU A 40 28.10 3.22 -10.72
N GLU A 41 27.89 4.35 -11.41
CA GLU A 41 28.88 4.99 -12.26
C GLU A 41 29.65 6.04 -11.44
N ILE A 42 30.95 5.82 -11.22
CA ILE A 42 31.81 6.79 -10.54
C ILE A 42 32.59 7.58 -11.58
N SER A 43 32.37 8.90 -11.64
CA SER A 43 33.13 9.76 -12.55
C SER A 43 34.48 10.19 -11.95
N ASP A 44 35.34 10.80 -12.78
CA ASP A 44 36.66 11.31 -12.40
C ASP A 44 36.67 12.10 -11.06
N LYS A 45 37.66 11.82 -10.22
CA LYS A 45 37.75 12.30 -8.82
C LYS A 45 37.60 13.81 -8.69
N LYS A 46 38.11 14.56 -9.66
CA LYS A 46 38.07 16.04 -9.69
C LYS A 46 36.65 16.61 -9.77
N LYS A 47 35.66 15.86 -10.26
CA LYS A 47 34.31 16.39 -10.52
C LYS A 47 33.33 16.21 -9.37
N LEU A 48 33.69 15.44 -8.32
CA LEU A 48 32.82 15.10 -7.18
C LEU A 48 31.45 14.52 -7.59
N ARG A 49 31.39 13.80 -8.72
CA ARG A 49 30.15 13.30 -9.32
C ARG A 49 30.11 11.77 -9.34
N PHE A 50 28.91 11.25 -9.22
CA PHE A 50 28.59 9.83 -9.38
C PHE A 50 27.17 9.71 -9.98
N GLY A 51 26.81 8.54 -10.48
CA GLY A 51 25.53 8.31 -11.12
C GLY A 51 24.99 6.92 -10.81
N ILE A 52 23.66 6.81 -10.73
CA ILE A 52 22.98 5.52 -10.70
C ILE A 52 22.45 5.24 -12.10
N CYS A 53 22.89 4.12 -12.65
CA CYS A 53 22.43 3.56 -13.91
C CYS A 53 21.49 2.42 -13.61
N VAL A 54 20.29 2.44 -14.18
CA VAL A 54 19.35 1.32 -14.06
C VAL A 54 19.29 0.62 -15.40
N LYS A 55 19.51 -0.70 -15.44
CA LYS A 55 19.46 -1.49 -16.67
C LYS A 55 18.11 -1.28 -17.35
N GLY A 56 18.09 -1.16 -18.68
CA GLY A 56 16.87 -0.84 -19.44
C GLY A 56 16.37 0.61 -19.33
N CYS A 57 16.92 1.44 -18.44
CA CYS A 57 16.57 2.85 -18.33
C CYS A 57 17.55 3.72 -19.13
N LYS A 58 17.05 4.53 -20.07
CA LYS A 58 17.87 5.51 -20.81
C LYS A 58 18.39 6.66 -19.93
N ARG A 59 17.84 6.82 -18.72
CA ARG A 59 18.16 7.92 -17.81
C ARG A 59 19.20 7.48 -16.78
N ILE A 60 20.27 8.27 -16.67
CA ILE A 60 21.25 8.18 -15.59
C ILE A 60 20.91 9.21 -14.51
N PHE A 61 20.82 8.77 -13.26
CA PHE A 61 20.57 9.65 -12.11
C PHE A 61 21.90 10.17 -11.58
N ARG A 62 22.33 11.33 -12.08
CA ARG A 62 23.61 11.94 -11.73
C ARG A 62 23.51 12.82 -10.49
N PHE A 63 24.46 12.65 -9.59
CA PHE A 63 24.62 13.40 -8.35
C PHE A 63 25.98 14.10 -8.33
N LYS A 64 26.05 15.21 -7.58
CA LYS A 64 27.29 15.95 -7.32
C LYS A 64 27.34 16.25 -5.82
N ALA A 65 28.36 15.72 -5.15
CA ALA A 65 28.63 15.98 -3.74
C ALA A 65 29.32 17.33 -3.54
N ARG A 66 29.32 17.84 -2.30
CA ARG A 66 30.03 19.07 -1.91
C ARG A 66 31.49 18.81 -1.58
N THR A 67 31.78 17.64 -1.03
CA THR A 67 33.14 17.23 -0.65
C THR A 67 33.46 15.85 -1.19
N GLN A 68 34.74 15.51 -1.23
CA GLN A 68 35.20 14.17 -1.61
C GLN A 68 34.74 13.12 -0.58
N GLU A 69 34.70 13.49 0.69
CA GLU A 69 34.24 12.63 1.78
C GLU A 69 32.76 12.28 1.64
N GLU A 70 31.90 13.29 1.46
CA GLU A 70 30.47 13.08 1.20
C GLU A 70 30.25 12.19 -0.03
N ARG A 71 31.05 12.40 -1.10
CA ARG A 71 30.99 11.55 -2.30
C ARG A 71 31.28 10.09 -1.96
N ASN A 72 32.36 9.84 -1.22
CA ASN A 72 32.79 8.49 -0.86
C ASN A 72 31.74 7.79 0.02
N GLN A 73 31.17 8.50 0.98
CA GLN A 73 30.09 8.00 1.84
C GLN A 73 28.86 7.60 1.04
N TRP A 74 28.40 8.45 0.11
CA TRP A 74 27.28 8.12 -0.78
C TRP A 74 27.60 6.93 -1.67
N CYS A 75 28.77 6.90 -2.32
CA CYS A 75 29.18 5.78 -3.15
C CYS A 75 29.18 4.46 -2.36
N SER A 76 29.76 4.45 -1.15
CA SER A 76 29.76 3.27 -0.28
C SER A 76 28.35 2.84 0.11
N ALA A 77 27.48 3.79 0.48
CA ALA A 77 26.09 3.48 0.82
C ALA A 77 25.30 2.88 -0.36
N PHE A 78 25.51 3.40 -1.58
CA PHE A 78 24.89 2.84 -2.79
C PHE A 78 25.40 1.46 -3.13
N ILE A 79 26.72 1.24 -3.09
CA ILE A 79 27.32 -0.07 -3.35
C ILE A 79 26.73 -1.12 -2.39
N LYS A 80 26.78 -0.85 -1.09
CA LYS A 80 26.20 -1.73 -0.06
C LYS A 80 24.72 -2.01 -0.31
N SER A 81 23.95 -0.98 -0.69
CA SER A 81 22.53 -1.14 -0.98
C SER A 81 22.28 -1.95 -2.25
N ILE A 82 23.11 -1.82 -3.28
CA ILE A 82 22.97 -2.60 -4.53
C ILE A 82 23.31 -4.06 -4.27
N GLU A 83 24.46 -4.33 -3.66
CA GLU A 83 24.94 -5.69 -3.31
C GLU A 83 23.92 -6.43 -2.45
N ARG A 84 23.32 -5.76 -1.45
CA ARG A 84 22.27 -6.36 -0.60
C ARG A 84 21.06 -6.86 -1.37
N ASN A 85 20.76 -6.26 -2.52
CA ASN A 85 19.59 -6.60 -3.32
C ASN A 85 19.93 -7.44 -4.56
N GLU A 86 21.18 -7.89 -4.76
CA GLU A 86 21.61 -8.58 -5.98
C GLU A 86 20.91 -9.93 -6.18
N SER A 87 20.63 -10.65 -5.09
CA SER A 87 19.92 -11.94 -5.10
C SER A 87 18.40 -11.82 -5.23
N ILE A 88 17.85 -10.61 -5.16
CA ILE A 88 16.40 -10.38 -5.26
C ILE A 88 16.02 -10.33 -6.73
N GLU A 89 15.04 -11.15 -7.12
CA GLU A 89 14.48 -11.12 -8.47
C GLU A 89 13.97 -9.71 -8.82
N LYS A 90 14.43 -9.20 -9.95
CA LYS A 90 14.14 -7.84 -10.41
C LYS A 90 12.87 -7.83 -11.24
N ASP A 91 12.07 -6.80 -11.03
CA ASP A 91 10.83 -6.64 -11.74
C ASP A 91 11.13 -6.07 -13.15
N SER A 92 11.00 -6.96 -14.14
CA SER A 92 11.32 -6.67 -15.54
C SER A 92 10.28 -5.75 -16.20
N TYR A 93 9.04 -5.75 -15.72
CA TYR A 93 7.93 -4.95 -16.26
C TYR A 93 8.05 -3.47 -15.86
N LEU A 94 8.69 -3.17 -14.73
CA LEU A 94 8.91 -1.80 -14.28
C LEU A 94 9.53 -0.87 -15.33
N LEU A 95 10.45 -1.41 -16.11
CA LEU A 95 11.24 -0.63 -17.05
C LEU A 95 10.49 -0.29 -18.34
N GLN A 96 9.33 -0.92 -18.57
CA GLN A 96 8.41 -0.54 -19.65
C GLN A 96 7.78 0.84 -19.39
N GLU A 97 7.68 1.25 -18.11
CA GLU A 97 7.24 2.59 -17.76
C GLU A 97 8.37 3.62 -17.92
N SER A 98 8.27 4.48 -18.95
CA SER A 98 9.25 5.53 -19.29
C SER A 98 9.67 6.47 -18.15
N ARG A 99 8.95 6.44 -17.01
CA ARG A 99 9.19 7.22 -15.80
C ARG A 99 8.87 6.44 -14.51
N PHE A 100 9.27 5.18 -14.42
CA PHE A 100 9.00 4.33 -13.24
C PHE A 100 9.36 5.02 -11.91
N TRP A 101 10.42 5.84 -11.87
CA TRP A 101 10.84 6.57 -10.67
C TRP A 101 9.92 7.72 -10.22
N LYS A 102 8.79 7.94 -10.91
CA LYS A 102 7.81 9.00 -10.64
C LYS A 102 6.50 8.43 -10.10
N ASN A 103 5.76 9.30 -9.43
CA ASN A 103 4.34 9.20 -9.08
C ASN A 103 3.94 8.21 -7.97
N CYS A 104 4.70 7.15 -7.68
CA CYS A 104 4.40 6.23 -6.58
C CYS A 104 5.64 5.38 -6.26
N ASP A 105 5.81 4.98 -5.00
CA ASP A 105 6.70 3.87 -4.68
C ASP A 105 6.05 2.54 -5.05
N ARG A 106 6.83 1.46 -5.06
CA ARG A 106 6.39 0.13 -5.49
C ARG A 106 6.86 -0.98 -4.58
N VAL A 107 6.12 -2.06 -4.66
CA VAL A 107 6.36 -3.32 -3.95
C VAL A 107 6.07 -4.45 -4.93
N ASN A 108 6.93 -5.47 -4.95
CA ASN A 108 6.61 -6.68 -5.71
C ASN A 108 5.54 -7.49 -4.97
N GLU A 109 4.83 -8.31 -5.72
CA GLU A 109 3.80 -9.19 -5.17
C GLU A 109 4.31 -10.02 -3.99
N VAL A 110 5.48 -10.67 -4.10
CA VAL A 110 6.01 -11.55 -3.05
C VAL A 110 6.16 -10.79 -1.72
N THR A 111 6.65 -9.56 -1.75
CA THR A 111 6.78 -8.72 -0.55
C THR A 111 5.41 -8.33 -0.02
N PHE A 112 4.47 -7.96 -0.89
CA PHE A 112 3.09 -7.69 -0.49
C PHE A 112 2.47 -8.89 0.22
N LEU A 113 2.56 -10.09 -0.36
CA LEU A 113 1.97 -11.30 0.22
C LEU A 113 2.56 -11.66 1.58
N ASN A 114 3.86 -11.42 1.79
CA ASN A 114 4.53 -11.73 3.05
C ASN A 114 4.28 -10.69 4.16
N GLU A 115 4.10 -9.43 3.80
CA GLU A 115 4.07 -8.30 4.73
C GLU A 115 2.69 -7.70 4.96
N ALA A 116 1.71 -7.97 4.09
CA ALA A 116 0.34 -7.53 4.26
C ALA A 116 -0.30 -8.16 5.50
N ASP A 117 -1.22 -7.42 6.11
CA ASP A 117 -1.83 -7.82 7.36
C ASP A 117 -3.28 -7.31 7.47
N SER A 118 -4.06 -7.93 8.35
CA SER A 118 -5.47 -7.61 8.52
C SER A 118 -5.68 -6.13 8.88
N GLY A 119 -6.62 -5.50 8.18
CA GLY A 119 -6.92 -4.08 8.32
C GLY A 119 -6.10 -3.15 7.41
N ASP A 120 -5.07 -3.65 6.72
CA ASP A 120 -4.46 -2.93 5.60
C ASP A 120 -5.48 -2.68 4.49
N ILE A 121 -5.19 -1.79 3.54
CA ILE A 121 -6.11 -1.50 2.44
C ILE A 121 -5.44 -1.61 1.07
N LEU A 122 -6.25 -1.98 0.09
CA LEU A 122 -5.96 -1.84 -1.33
C LEU A 122 -6.80 -0.71 -1.93
N LEU A 123 -6.17 0.14 -2.73
CA LEU A 123 -6.80 1.19 -3.52
C LEU A 123 -6.64 0.86 -5.00
N PHE A 124 -7.74 0.92 -5.75
CA PHE A 124 -7.75 0.53 -7.14
C PHE A 124 -8.05 1.70 -8.07
N THR A 125 -7.52 1.62 -9.29
CA THR A 125 -7.86 2.50 -10.41
C THR A 125 -8.32 1.66 -11.60
N GLY A 126 -9.62 1.57 -11.84
CA GLY A 126 -10.21 0.79 -12.93
C GLY A 126 -9.86 1.30 -14.34
N LYS A 127 -9.87 0.40 -15.34
CA LYS A 127 -9.65 0.70 -16.77
C LYS A 127 -10.92 1.15 -17.50
N THR A 128 -12.11 0.68 -17.10
CA THR A 128 -13.38 0.92 -17.81
C THR A 128 -14.14 2.15 -17.30
N VAL A 129 -15.02 2.72 -18.15
CA VAL A 129 -15.77 3.98 -17.93
C VAL A 129 -16.99 3.81 -17.01
N ILE A 130 -17.34 2.60 -16.55
CA ILE A 130 -18.46 2.39 -15.60
C ILE A 130 -18.11 2.90 -14.18
N SER A 131 -16.81 3.00 -13.88
CA SER A 131 -16.24 3.81 -12.78
C SER A 131 -16.31 5.34 -13.02
N GLY A 132 -16.92 5.78 -14.13
CA GLY A 132 -17.04 7.18 -14.53
C GLY A 132 -18.00 7.99 -13.67
N ILE A 133 -19.00 7.34 -13.05
CA ILE A 133 -19.94 8.01 -12.13
C ILE A 133 -19.24 8.35 -10.81
N THR A 134 -18.39 7.46 -10.27
CA THR A 134 -17.59 7.77 -9.06
C THR A 134 -16.43 8.71 -9.37
N ARG A 135 -15.76 8.60 -10.54
CA ARG A 135 -14.61 9.47 -10.88
C ARG A 135 -15.00 10.93 -11.19
N LYS A 136 -16.14 11.19 -11.86
CA LYS A 136 -16.64 12.56 -12.10
C LYS A 136 -17.16 13.24 -10.82
N ILE A 137 -17.71 12.49 -9.87
CA ILE A 137 -18.26 13.05 -8.62
C ILE A 137 -17.16 13.22 -7.55
N THR A 138 -16.11 12.39 -7.55
CA THR A 138 -15.14 12.37 -6.44
C THR A 138 -13.82 13.12 -6.69
N ASN A 139 -13.47 13.50 -7.93
CA ASN A 139 -12.16 14.10 -8.27
C ASN A 139 -10.99 13.30 -7.66
N SER A 140 -11.01 11.98 -7.88
CA SER A 140 -10.10 11.01 -7.27
C SER A 140 -9.42 10.16 -8.33
N HIS A 141 -8.15 9.80 -8.08
CA HIS A 141 -7.43 8.80 -8.88
C HIS A 141 -7.83 7.36 -8.56
N TYR A 142 -8.46 7.14 -7.40
CA TYR A 142 -8.92 5.82 -6.95
C TYR A 142 -10.45 5.78 -7.00
N ASP A 143 -10.98 4.69 -7.53
CA ASP A 143 -12.42 4.44 -7.71
C ASP A 143 -12.96 3.31 -6.84
N HIS A 144 -12.08 2.48 -6.28
CA HIS A 144 -12.44 1.39 -5.38
C HIS A 144 -11.45 1.23 -4.24
N VAL A 145 -11.91 0.63 -3.13
CA VAL A 145 -11.10 0.32 -1.94
C VAL A 145 -11.56 -1.00 -1.34
N ALA A 146 -10.61 -1.83 -0.94
CA ALA A 146 -10.85 -3.08 -0.23
C ALA A 146 -9.95 -3.14 1.01
N MET A 147 -10.35 -3.93 2.01
CA MET A 147 -9.54 -4.21 3.20
C MET A 147 -8.90 -5.58 3.08
N VAL A 148 -7.61 -5.66 3.37
CA VAL A 148 -6.86 -6.90 3.45
C VAL A 148 -7.28 -7.65 4.71
N LEU A 149 -7.47 -8.96 4.56
CA LEU A 149 -7.69 -9.93 5.62
C LEU A 149 -6.67 -11.07 5.49
N THR A 150 -6.11 -11.48 6.62
CA THR A 150 -5.12 -12.55 6.75
C THR A 150 -5.60 -13.53 7.82
N PHE A 151 -5.47 -14.83 7.56
CA PHE A 151 -5.86 -15.88 8.50
C PHE A 151 -4.66 -16.74 8.85
N LEU A 152 -4.60 -17.23 10.09
CA LEU A 152 -3.47 -17.95 10.69
C LEU A 152 -3.09 -19.24 9.98
N GLU A 153 -4.10 -19.94 9.47
CA GLU A 153 -3.95 -21.27 8.91
C GLU A 153 -4.02 -21.24 7.37
N ASP A 154 -3.98 -20.04 6.80
CA ASP A 154 -4.08 -19.85 5.37
C ASP A 154 -2.94 -18.96 4.87
N ASP A 155 -2.21 -19.45 3.88
CA ASP A 155 -1.18 -18.67 3.18
C ASP A 155 -1.81 -17.74 2.13
N GLU A 156 -3.12 -17.84 1.88
CA GLU A 156 -3.88 -16.97 1.01
C GLU A 156 -4.22 -15.63 1.68
N ILE A 157 -4.21 -14.55 0.90
CA ILE A 157 -4.69 -13.25 1.33
C ILE A 157 -6.12 -13.04 0.82
N TYR A 158 -6.95 -12.51 1.70
CA TYR A 158 -8.34 -12.24 1.42
C TYR A 158 -8.61 -10.74 1.39
N PHE A 159 -9.67 -10.34 0.70
CA PHE A 159 -10.12 -8.95 0.63
C PHE A 159 -11.58 -8.84 0.96
N LEU A 160 -11.89 -8.07 1.99
CA LEU A 160 -13.25 -7.60 2.24
C LEU A 160 -13.53 -6.41 1.33
N GLU A 161 -14.50 -6.56 0.45
CA GLU A 161 -14.92 -5.50 -0.47
C GLU A 161 -16.44 -5.44 -0.63
N SER A 162 -16.93 -4.33 -1.18
CA SER A 162 -18.33 -4.18 -1.58
C SER A 162 -18.39 -3.77 -3.04
N THR A 163 -19.11 -4.55 -3.85
CA THR A 163 -19.39 -4.24 -5.27
C THR A 163 -20.89 -4.09 -5.50
N ALA A 164 -21.31 -3.98 -6.76
CA ALA A 164 -22.73 -3.88 -7.12
C ALA A 164 -23.54 -5.12 -6.68
N SER A 165 -22.91 -6.29 -6.51
CA SER A 165 -23.54 -7.52 -6.03
C SER A 165 -23.58 -7.63 -4.50
N GLY A 166 -23.02 -6.65 -3.78
CA GLY A 166 -23.00 -6.61 -2.32
C GLY A 166 -21.60 -6.81 -1.73
N VAL A 167 -21.57 -7.07 -0.42
CA VAL A 167 -20.34 -7.33 0.34
C VAL A 167 -19.92 -8.77 0.13
N HIS A 168 -18.63 -8.97 -0.12
CA HIS A 168 -18.03 -10.30 -0.28
C HIS A 168 -16.58 -10.27 0.20
N VAL A 169 -16.09 -11.47 0.49
CA VAL A 169 -14.67 -11.76 0.69
C VAL A 169 -14.18 -12.52 -0.54
N THR A 170 -13.16 -11.98 -1.21
CA THR A 170 -12.48 -12.65 -2.34
C THR A 170 -11.02 -12.94 -1.97
N THR A 171 -10.33 -13.77 -2.74
CA THR A 171 -8.92 -14.09 -2.53
C THR A 171 -8.00 -13.32 -3.47
N TRP A 172 -6.71 -13.26 -3.15
CA TRP A 172 -5.70 -12.72 -4.05
C TRP A 172 -5.54 -13.53 -5.32
N THR A 173 -5.59 -14.86 -5.19
CA THR A 173 -5.61 -15.77 -6.33
C THR A 173 -6.76 -15.45 -7.30
N GLU A 174 -7.98 -15.26 -6.80
CA GLU A 174 -9.13 -14.86 -7.62
C GLU A 174 -8.93 -13.48 -8.24
N LEU A 175 -8.54 -12.48 -7.44
CA LEU A 175 -8.34 -11.12 -7.90
C LEU A 175 -7.34 -11.04 -9.04
N LYS A 176 -6.25 -11.82 -8.95
CA LYS A 176 -5.22 -11.89 -9.99
C LYS A 176 -5.74 -12.33 -11.36
N THR A 177 -6.79 -13.15 -11.41
CA THR A 177 -7.32 -13.64 -12.69
C THR A 177 -7.88 -12.52 -13.57
N TYR A 178 -8.32 -11.42 -12.98
CA TYR A 178 -8.94 -10.30 -13.68
C TYR A 178 -8.29 -8.94 -13.38
N VAL A 179 -7.31 -8.87 -12.47
CA VAL A 179 -6.74 -7.60 -12.00
C VAL A 179 -6.15 -6.78 -13.14
N ASP A 180 -5.44 -7.43 -14.05
CA ASP A 180 -4.83 -6.76 -15.20
C ASP A 180 -5.87 -6.32 -16.23
N GLU A 181 -7.01 -6.99 -16.34
CA GLU A 181 -8.06 -6.60 -17.28
C GLU A 181 -8.90 -5.44 -16.74
N LEU A 182 -9.21 -5.47 -15.44
CA LEU A 182 -10.11 -4.52 -14.80
C LEU A 182 -9.40 -3.27 -14.28
N TYR A 183 -8.14 -3.39 -13.83
CA TYR A 183 -7.44 -2.32 -13.14
C TYR A 183 -6.15 -1.90 -13.83
N SER A 184 -5.91 -0.60 -13.86
CA SER A 184 -4.68 0.02 -14.35
C SER A 184 -3.64 0.23 -13.25
N LYS A 185 -4.10 0.20 -11.98
CA LYS A 185 -3.27 0.43 -10.80
C LYS A 185 -3.92 -0.23 -9.58
N VAL A 186 -3.12 -0.95 -8.81
CA VAL A 186 -3.46 -1.43 -7.46
C VAL A 186 -2.41 -0.89 -6.50
N VAL A 187 -2.86 -0.29 -5.40
CA VAL A 187 -2.00 0.34 -4.40
C VAL A 187 -2.31 -0.21 -3.03
N TRP A 188 -1.31 -0.78 -2.38
CA TRP A 188 -1.36 -1.18 -0.99
C TRP A 188 -0.98 0.00 -0.09
N ARG A 189 -1.75 0.16 1.00
CA ARG A 189 -1.37 0.99 2.14
C ARG A 189 -1.49 0.16 3.40
N LYS A 190 -0.37 0.04 4.12
CA LYS A 190 -0.30 -0.63 5.41
C LYS A 190 -1.02 0.19 6.49
N LEU A 191 -1.81 -0.46 7.34
CA LEU A 191 -2.33 0.12 8.56
C LEU A 191 -1.31 -0.09 9.68
N TYR A 192 -0.91 1.00 10.31
CA TYR A 192 -0.09 0.97 11.51
C TYR A 192 -1.00 1.22 12.70
N CYS A 193 -1.31 0.16 13.46
CA CYS A 193 -2.08 0.17 14.70
C CYS A 193 -1.63 -0.99 15.59
N GLU A 194 -2.05 -0.98 16.85
CA GLU A 194 -2.01 -2.17 17.69
C GLU A 194 -3.05 -3.18 17.17
N ARG A 195 -2.65 -4.46 17.09
CA ARG A 195 -3.49 -5.57 16.63
C ARG A 195 -3.49 -6.65 17.71
N ASP A 196 -4.12 -6.32 18.83
CA ASP A 196 -4.32 -7.22 19.94
C ASP A 196 -5.50 -8.16 19.69
N ASP A 197 -5.82 -9.00 20.68
CA ASP A 197 -6.93 -9.96 20.58
C ASP A 197 -8.28 -9.24 20.39
N ASP A 198 -8.47 -8.06 20.98
CA ASP A 198 -9.69 -7.23 20.84
C ASP A 198 -9.86 -6.74 19.39
N PHE A 199 -8.78 -6.25 18.77
CA PHE A 199 -8.80 -5.89 17.35
C PHE A 199 -9.31 -7.04 16.47
N CYS A 200 -8.77 -8.25 16.69
CA CYS A 200 -9.14 -9.43 15.91
C CYS A 200 -10.60 -9.86 16.16
N GLU A 201 -11.05 -9.84 17.41
CA GLU A 201 -12.42 -10.20 17.78
C GLU A 201 -13.44 -9.20 17.21
N VAL A 202 -13.17 -7.90 17.32
CA VAL A 202 -14.04 -6.84 16.81
C VAL A 202 -14.09 -6.85 15.28
N LEU A 203 -12.94 -6.99 14.61
CA LEU A 203 -12.89 -7.10 13.14
C LEU A 203 -13.65 -8.35 12.67
N GLY A 204 -13.46 -9.45 13.38
CA GLY A 204 -14.15 -10.70 13.17
C GLY A 204 -15.67 -10.59 13.24
N THR A 205 -16.18 -10.08 14.36
CA THR A 205 -17.60 -9.81 14.56
C THR A 205 -18.16 -8.88 13.48
N PHE A 206 -17.38 -7.86 13.07
CA PHE A 206 -17.78 -6.98 11.98
C PHE A 206 -17.93 -7.73 10.65
N ILE A 207 -16.95 -8.55 10.26
CA ILE A 207 -16.98 -9.33 9.01
C ILE A 207 -18.20 -10.25 8.99
N ASN A 208 -18.44 -11.00 10.08
CA ASN A 208 -19.61 -11.87 10.21
C ASN A 208 -20.95 -11.14 10.10
N ALA A 209 -21.00 -9.87 10.52
CA ALA A 209 -22.22 -9.07 10.47
C ALA A 209 -22.49 -8.49 9.07
N VAL A 210 -21.45 -8.31 8.23
CA VAL A 210 -21.57 -7.70 6.89
C VAL A 210 -21.55 -8.71 5.75
N ASP A 211 -20.99 -9.89 5.97
CA ASP A 211 -20.89 -10.92 4.94
C ASP A 211 -22.18 -11.74 4.84
N ASN A 212 -22.74 -11.81 3.62
CA ASN A 212 -23.94 -12.57 3.31
C ASN A 212 -23.63 -14.02 2.88
N MET A 213 -22.35 -14.38 2.72
CA MET A 213 -21.96 -15.66 2.12
C MET A 213 -22.03 -16.89 3.05
N GLY A 214 -22.52 -16.76 4.29
CA GLY A 214 -22.55 -17.91 5.21
C GLY A 214 -21.17 -18.50 5.45
N TYR A 215 -20.10 -17.70 5.25
CA TYR A 215 -18.73 -18.10 5.51
C TYR A 215 -18.60 -18.25 7.02
N LYS A 216 -18.79 -19.48 7.49
CA LYS A 216 -18.44 -19.90 8.85
C LYS A 216 -16.92 -19.99 8.97
N ILE A 217 -16.18 -18.91 8.63
CA ILE A 217 -14.79 -18.82 9.08
C ILE A 217 -14.88 -18.76 10.58
N SER A 218 -14.26 -19.75 11.23
CA SER A 218 -13.88 -19.64 12.62
C SER A 218 -12.86 -18.50 12.70
N ILE A 219 -13.39 -17.29 12.84
CA ILE A 219 -12.70 -15.99 12.86
C ILE A 219 -11.72 -15.87 14.03
N SER A 220 -11.77 -16.81 14.97
CA SER A 220 -10.70 -17.10 15.92
C SER A 220 -9.33 -17.34 15.28
N LYS A 221 -9.26 -17.52 13.95
CA LYS A 221 -8.02 -17.69 13.18
C LYS A 221 -7.42 -16.39 12.62
N LEU A 222 -7.95 -15.19 12.88
CA LEU A 222 -7.37 -13.92 12.36
C LEU A 222 -6.02 -13.50 12.99
N LEU A 223 -5.43 -14.28 13.91
CA LEU A 223 -4.35 -13.85 14.81
C LEU A 223 -2.92 -14.17 14.35
N ARG A 224 -2.26 -13.39 13.48
CA ARG A 224 -0.81 -13.60 13.21
C ARG A 224 0.07 -13.22 14.43
N ARG A 225 0.27 -14.22 15.32
CA ARG A 225 1.21 -14.41 16.44
C ARG A 225 0.88 -13.88 17.87
N ARG A 226 0.76 -14.90 18.75
CA ARG A 226 1.02 -15.02 20.21
C ARG A 226 -0.02 -14.43 21.19
N SER A 227 -1.05 -15.24 21.46
CA SER A 227 -1.27 -15.84 22.79
C SER A 227 -2.31 -16.97 22.69
N LEU A 228 -2.14 -18.00 23.51
CA LEU A 228 -3.05 -19.13 23.67
C LEU A 228 -4.19 -18.72 24.61
N MET A 229 -5.45 -18.92 24.18
CA MET A 229 -6.55 -19.59 24.89
C MET A 229 -7.90 -19.14 24.32
N PRO A 230 -8.87 -20.07 24.10
CA PRO A 230 -10.24 -19.68 23.86
C PRO A 230 -10.86 -19.21 25.18
N ARG A 231 -11.19 -17.92 25.28
CA ARG A 231 -12.19 -17.46 26.25
C ARG A 231 -13.55 -17.58 25.57
N GLU A 232 -14.51 -18.17 26.27
CA GLU A 232 -15.91 -18.16 25.86
C GLU A 232 -16.35 -16.71 25.68
N SER A 233 -16.71 -16.35 24.44
CA SER A 233 -17.11 -15.00 24.09
C SER A 233 -18.51 -14.71 24.64
N GLU A 234 -18.61 -13.68 25.46
CA GLU A 234 -19.89 -13.05 25.75
C GLU A 234 -20.43 -12.49 24.44
N VAL A 235 -21.56 -13.02 24.00
CA VAL A 235 -22.22 -12.65 22.74
C VAL A 235 -22.65 -11.19 22.83
N LEU A 236 -21.84 -10.29 22.28
CA LEU A 236 -22.25 -8.92 21.98
C LEU A 236 -23.43 -8.95 21.01
N ASP A 237 -24.48 -8.22 21.36
CA ASP A 237 -25.79 -8.19 20.68
C ASP A 237 -25.65 -7.90 19.17
N GLN A 238 -25.77 -8.95 18.36
CA GLN A 238 -25.64 -8.94 16.90
C GLN A 238 -26.64 -8.00 16.20
N ASN A 239 -27.71 -7.58 16.89
CA ASN A 239 -28.83 -6.84 16.30
C ASN A 239 -28.61 -5.34 16.10
N ARG A 240 -27.48 -4.76 16.54
CA ARG A 240 -27.21 -3.32 16.41
C ARG A 240 -26.13 -2.93 15.39
N ILE A 241 -25.49 -3.89 14.74
CA ILE A 241 -24.30 -3.60 13.92
C ILE A 241 -24.68 -3.22 12.48
N VAL A 242 -25.50 -4.02 11.77
CA VAL A 242 -25.85 -3.81 10.35
C VAL A 242 -27.27 -4.32 10.02
N ASP A 243 -28.03 -3.57 9.19
CA ASP A 243 -29.26 -4.06 8.56
C ASP A 243 -28.91 -4.98 7.37
N LYS A 244 -29.32 -6.26 7.42
CA LYS A 244 -28.93 -7.32 6.47
C LYS A 244 -29.30 -7.03 5.02
N ASN A 245 -30.25 -6.13 4.76
CA ASN A 245 -30.68 -5.75 3.41
C ASN A 245 -29.96 -4.51 2.84
N ARG A 246 -28.97 -3.97 3.56
CA ARG A 246 -28.30 -2.74 3.18
C ARG A 246 -27.12 -3.00 2.25
N THR A 247 -27.08 -2.31 1.11
CA THR A 247 -25.90 -2.25 0.24
C THR A 247 -24.91 -1.21 0.78
N PHE A 248 -23.62 -1.57 0.80
CA PHE A 248 -22.54 -0.66 1.18
C PHE A 248 -21.82 -0.12 -0.06
N PHE A 249 -21.42 1.15 -0.04
CA PHE A 249 -20.33 1.58 -0.91
C PHE A 249 -19.01 0.99 -0.38
N CYS A 250 -18.07 0.66 -1.27
CA CYS A 250 -16.79 0.07 -0.89
C CYS A 250 -16.06 0.88 0.20
N SER A 251 -15.96 2.19 0.03
CA SER A 251 -15.33 3.09 0.98
C SER A 251 -16.15 3.30 2.27
N GLU A 252 -17.47 3.13 2.19
CA GLU A 252 -18.32 3.17 3.37
C GLU A 252 -18.10 1.93 4.25
N LEU A 253 -17.99 0.75 3.63
CA LEU A 253 -17.72 -0.51 4.31
C LEU A 253 -16.41 -0.42 5.11
N ILE A 254 -15.33 0.01 4.46
CA ILE A 254 -14.02 0.12 5.11
C ILE A 254 -14.02 1.22 6.18
N ALA A 255 -14.68 2.34 5.94
CA ALA A 255 -14.82 3.38 6.95
C ALA A 255 -15.58 2.87 8.17
N LYS A 256 -16.65 2.09 7.96
CA LYS A 256 -17.41 1.48 9.05
C LYS A 256 -16.57 0.48 9.82
N ALA A 257 -15.79 -0.37 9.15
CA ALA A 257 -14.85 -1.28 9.81
C ALA A 257 -13.88 -0.52 10.74
N TYR A 258 -13.25 0.55 10.25
CA TYR A 258 -12.35 1.38 11.07
C TYR A 258 -13.08 2.12 12.21
N LYS A 259 -14.35 2.48 12.04
CA LYS A 259 -15.14 3.02 13.16
C LYS A 259 -15.41 1.97 14.23
N THR A 260 -15.79 0.77 13.82
CA THR A 260 -16.08 -0.35 14.73
C THR A 260 -14.82 -0.71 15.53
N LEU A 261 -13.66 -0.68 14.89
CA LEU A 261 -12.35 -0.87 15.54
C LEU A 261 -11.88 0.32 16.40
N GLY A 262 -12.68 1.37 16.55
CA GLY A 262 -12.29 2.58 17.30
C GLY A 262 -11.20 3.43 16.63
N LEU A 263 -10.71 3.04 15.44
CA LEU A 263 -9.65 3.73 14.72
C LEU A 263 -10.13 5.00 14.02
N LEU A 264 -11.42 5.12 13.71
CA LEU A 264 -12.01 6.29 13.06
C LEU A 264 -13.04 6.96 13.97
N ILE A 265 -12.60 7.86 14.84
CA ILE A 265 -13.47 8.66 15.70
C ILE A 265 -13.95 9.88 14.91
N SER A 266 -15.09 9.75 14.25
CA SER A 266 -15.70 10.84 13.50
C SER A 266 -17.22 10.84 13.60
N THR A 267 -17.80 12.01 13.84
CA THR A 267 -19.25 12.24 13.76
C THR A 267 -19.76 12.21 12.31
N ARG A 268 -18.86 12.30 11.32
CA ARG A 268 -19.18 12.26 9.90
C ARG A 268 -19.75 10.91 9.50
N SER A 269 -20.84 10.89 8.73
CA SER A 269 -21.39 9.64 8.18
C SER A 269 -20.37 8.92 7.26
N CYS A 270 -20.24 7.60 7.39
CA CYS A 270 -19.40 6.77 6.53
C CYS A 270 -19.82 6.84 5.05
N THR A 271 -21.10 7.10 4.77
CA THR A 271 -21.64 7.28 3.40
C THR A 271 -21.00 8.45 2.64
N THR A 272 -20.38 9.39 3.36
CA THR A 272 -19.71 10.55 2.78
C THR A 272 -18.20 10.33 2.62
N ILE A 273 -17.69 9.16 2.99
CA ILE A 273 -16.29 8.78 2.84
C ILE A 273 -16.15 8.03 1.52
N TYR A 274 -15.29 8.55 0.64
CA TYR A 274 -14.99 8.00 -0.68
C TYR A 274 -13.55 7.46 -0.73
N PRO A 275 -13.19 6.60 -1.72
CA PRO A 275 -11.85 6.02 -1.84
C PRO A 275 -10.72 7.06 -1.78
N LYS A 276 -10.97 8.27 -2.30
CA LYS A 276 -10.01 9.39 -2.25
C LYS A 276 -9.54 9.77 -0.85
N HIS A 277 -10.38 9.61 0.18
CA HIS A 277 -10.03 9.96 1.55
C HIS A 277 -9.00 8.99 2.11
N PHE A 278 -9.03 7.74 1.64
CA PHE A 278 -8.02 6.72 1.94
C PHE A 278 -6.73 6.91 1.15
N SER A 279 -6.59 7.92 0.29
CA SER A 279 -5.31 8.24 -0.36
C SER A 279 -4.41 9.06 0.55
N SER A 280 -3.09 8.96 0.37
CA SER A 280 -2.08 9.83 0.99
C SER A 280 -2.25 11.32 0.65
N LYS A 281 -3.11 11.66 -0.32
CA LYS A 281 -3.43 13.05 -0.68
C LYS A 281 -4.41 13.72 0.25
N LYS A 282 -5.38 12.96 0.75
CA LYS A 282 -6.41 13.46 1.68
C LYS A 282 -6.15 13.00 3.11
N ASN A 283 -5.54 11.82 3.25
CA ASN A 283 -5.14 11.16 4.47
C ASN A 283 -6.26 11.13 5.52
N LEU A 284 -7.03 10.03 5.50
CA LEU A 284 -8.06 9.80 6.52
C LEU A 284 -7.43 9.88 7.91
N GLU A 285 -7.99 10.75 8.74
CA GLU A 285 -7.55 10.92 10.13
C GLU A 285 -8.03 9.73 10.95
N LEU A 286 -7.06 8.96 11.47
CA LEU A 286 -7.31 7.82 12.35
C LEU A 286 -6.79 8.15 13.75
N THR A 287 -7.44 7.58 14.76
CA THR A 287 -7.05 7.67 16.17
C THR A 287 -6.19 6.47 16.53
N ASN A 288 -5.04 6.71 17.16
CA ASN A 288 -4.06 5.68 17.55
C ASN A 288 -3.61 4.76 16.39
N ALA A 289 -3.80 5.21 15.16
CA ALA A 289 -3.44 4.48 13.96
C ALA A 289 -3.07 5.43 12.83
N SER A 290 -2.40 4.91 11.81
CA SER A 290 -2.13 5.65 10.59
C SER A 290 -2.04 4.74 9.37
N LEU A 291 -2.36 5.28 8.20
CA LEU A 291 -2.14 4.59 6.93
C LEU A 291 -0.78 4.98 6.36
N GLY A 292 0.02 3.97 5.98
CA GLY A 292 1.35 4.13 5.42
C GLY A 292 1.41 4.77 4.04
N GLU A 293 2.60 4.74 3.43
CA GLU A 293 2.82 5.23 2.07
C GLU A 293 1.94 4.47 1.04
N GLU A 294 1.73 5.08 -0.13
CA GLU A 294 1.09 4.40 -1.26
C GLU A 294 2.14 3.57 -2.01
N LEU A 295 2.06 2.23 -1.86
CA LEU A 295 2.91 1.27 -2.56
C LEU A 295 2.12 0.64 -3.70
N ARG A 296 2.48 0.95 -4.95
CA ARG A 296 1.88 0.27 -6.10
C ARG A 296 2.41 -1.17 -6.17
N ILE A 297 1.50 -2.13 -6.17
CA ILE A 297 1.85 -3.53 -6.35
C ILE A 297 2.23 -3.74 -7.81
N THR A 298 3.31 -4.47 -8.03
CA THR A 298 3.72 -4.95 -9.34
C THR A 298 3.62 -6.47 -9.40
N PHE A 299 3.14 -6.95 -10.54
CA PHE A 299 2.89 -8.34 -10.87
C PHE A 299 3.96 -8.84 -11.84
#